data_AF-A0A1Q3HU56-F1
#
_entry.id   AF-A0A1Q3HU56-F1
#
_cell.length_a   1.000
_cell.length_b   1.000
_cell.length_c   1.000
_cell.angle_alpha   90.00
_cell.angle_beta   90.00
_cell.angle_gamma   90.00
#
_symmetry.space_group_name_H-M   'P 1'
#
loop_
_entity.id
_entity.type
_entity.pdbx_description
1 polymer ?
#
loop_
_entity_poly.entity_id
_entity_poly.type
_entity_poly.pdbx_seq_one_letter_code
_entity_poly.pdbx_strand_id
1 'polypeptide(L)'
;MTSAVPLKLVVLLAVAAMGVSGCAHSQTPERKIYFISDEAGGVGGSGGYDCDEEFKQCMKRCWDKRYPWPHNEPQSGWYHERCEQDCNKAYNDCEDEKEEEAKRKKLKFSRMDDAIAWLRSHKAEVALGTVVIIAGVAFVLTTGGSGALILAPLAL
;
A
#
# COMPACT_ATOMS: atom_id res chain seq x y z
N MET A 1 41.53 -20.68 10.87
CA MET A 1 42.80 -20.08 10.38
C MET A 1 42.47 -19.19 9.19
N THR A 2 42.51 -17.89 9.41
CA THR A 2 42.13 -16.84 8.45
C THR A 2 43.28 -16.59 7.46
N SER A 3 43.09 -16.95 6.19
CA SER A 3 44.01 -16.52 5.12
C SER A 3 43.63 -15.11 4.66
N ALA A 4 44.46 -14.15 5.00
CA ALA A 4 44.41 -12.80 4.49
C ALA A 4 44.81 -12.79 3.02
N VAL A 5 43.88 -12.45 2.12
CA VAL A 5 44.19 -12.16 0.72
C VAL A 5 44.70 -10.71 0.67
N PRO A 6 45.91 -10.43 0.14
CA PRO A 6 46.46 -9.08 0.12
C PRO A 6 45.64 -8.16 -0.79
N LEU A 7 45.27 -6.99 -0.25
CA LEU A 7 44.41 -5.96 -0.86
C LEU A 7 44.83 -5.49 -2.28
N LYS A 8 46.06 -5.78 -2.69
CA LYS A 8 46.58 -5.47 -4.05
C LYS A 8 46.06 -6.41 -5.14
N LEU A 9 45.55 -7.60 -4.80
CA LEU A 9 45.07 -8.58 -5.78
C LEU A 9 43.66 -8.29 -6.30
N VAL A 10 42.85 -7.54 -5.52
CA VAL A 10 41.44 -7.22 -5.90
C VAL A 10 41.37 -6.08 -6.91
N VAL A 11 42.35 -5.16 -6.92
CA VAL A 11 42.32 -3.96 -7.78
C VAL A 11 42.62 -4.28 -9.25
N LEU A 12 43.27 -5.41 -9.56
CA LEU A 12 43.68 -5.74 -10.93
C LEU A 12 42.60 -6.45 -11.78
N LEU A 13 41.45 -6.80 -11.21
CA LEU A 13 40.38 -7.51 -11.95
C LEU A 13 39.26 -6.59 -12.50
N ALA A 14 39.35 -5.27 -12.33
CA ALA A 14 38.28 -4.34 -12.71
C ALA A 14 38.45 -3.63 -14.07
N VAL A 15 39.43 -4.00 -14.90
CA VAL A 15 39.68 -3.30 -16.18
C VAL A 15 39.84 -4.29 -17.33
N ALA A 16 38.73 -4.88 -17.81
CA ALA A 16 38.62 -5.45 -19.16
C ALA A 16 37.17 -5.87 -19.48
N ALA A 17 36.31 -4.91 -19.81
CA ALA A 17 35.12 -5.17 -20.64
C ALA A 17 34.66 -3.86 -21.30
N MET A 18 35.45 -3.34 -22.23
CA MET A 18 34.96 -2.36 -23.21
C MET A 18 35.03 -2.99 -24.60
N GLY A 19 33.89 -3.03 -25.28
CA GLY A 19 33.82 -2.98 -26.74
C GLY A 19 33.09 -4.13 -27.44
N VAL A 20 31.79 -3.94 -27.74
CA VAL A 20 31.29 -4.09 -29.11
C VAL A 20 30.26 -3.01 -29.38
N SER A 21 30.59 -2.14 -30.33
CA SER A 21 29.74 -1.11 -30.89
C SER A 21 28.69 -1.74 -31.81
N GLY A 22 27.41 -1.60 -31.46
CA GLY A 22 26.28 -1.85 -32.35
C GLY A 22 25.36 -0.64 -32.33
N CYS A 23 25.18 0.02 -33.48
CA CYS A 23 24.26 1.15 -33.63
C CYS A 23 22.81 0.64 -33.48
N ALA A 24 22.21 0.86 -32.32
CA ALA A 24 20.78 0.79 -32.12
C ALA A 24 20.33 2.13 -31.54
N HIS A 25 19.50 2.86 -32.28
CA HIS A 25 18.83 4.05 -31.79
C HIS A 25 17.87 3.63 -30.65
N SER A 26 18.36 3.65 -29.42
CA SER A 26 17.52 3.58 -28.23
C SER A 26 17.12 5.00 -27.88
N GLN A 27 15.85 5.33 -28.03
CA GLN A 27 15.31 6.58 -27.52
C GLN A 27 15.55 6.63 -26.02
N THR A 28 16.37 7.58 -25.57
CA THR A 28 16.50 7.96 -24.16
C THR A 28 15.10 8.25 -23.61
N PRO A 29 14.60 7.48 -22.61
CA PRO A 29 13.37 7.86 -21.95
C PRO A 29 13.68 9.12 -21.13
N GLU A 30 13.20 10.27 -21.60
CA GLU A 30 13.27 11.51 -20.85
C GLU A 30 12.49 11.32 -19.53
N ARG A 31 13.22 11.02 -18.45
CA ARG A 31 12.73 11.02 -17.08
C ARG A 31 12.53 12.49 -16.66
N LYS A 32 11.53 13.13 -17.23
CA LYS A 32 11.16 14.50 -16.87
C LYS A 32 10.37 14.46 -15.57
N ILE A 33 11.08 14.60 -14.46
CA ILE A 33 10.52 14.74 -13.12
C ILE A 33 9.85 16.12 -13.04
N TYR A 34 8.55 16.16 -12.74
CA TYR A 34 7.79 17.41 -12.64
C TYR A 34 7.65 17.84 -11.17
N PHE A 35 8.14 19.03 -10.85
CA PHE A 35 8.14 19.64 -9.51
C PHE A 35 6.77 20.25 -9.17
N ILE A 36 6.27 19.98 -7.96
CA ILE A 36 5.13 20.64 -7.34
C ILE A 36 5.56 20.94 -5.89
N SER A 37 5.58 22.23 -5.53
CA SER A 37 6.27 22.83 -4.39
C SER A 37 5.92 22.37 -2.97
N ASP A 38 6.81 22.78 -2.06
CA ASP A 38 6.84 22.69 -0.59
C ASP A 38 5.51 22.97 0.13
N GLU A 39 5.09 21.99 0.95
CA GLU A 39 5.01 22.06 2.42
C GLU A 39 4.17 20.87 2.90
N ALA A 40 4.80 19.86 3.48
CA ALA A 40 4.11 18.74 4.12
C ALA A 40 4.67 18.53 5.53
N GLY A 41 4.00 19.14 6.50
CA GLY A 41 4.22 18.89 7.91
C GLY A 41 3.77 17.47 8.30
N GLY A 42 4.70 16.73 8.93
CA GLY A 42 4.47 15.67 9.92
C GLY A 42 3.42 14.59 9.65
N VAL A 43 3.86 13.40 9.24
CA VAL A 43 3.04 12.18 9.20
C VAL A 43 2.92 11.58 10.59
N GLY A 44 1.71 11.59 11.16
CA GLY A 44 1.35 10.87 12.39
C GLY A 44 0.21 9.88 12.14
N GLY A 45 0.47 8.60 12.43
CA GLY A 45 -0.49 7.52 12.74
C GLY A 45 -1.71 7.31 11.84
N SER A 46 -1.67 6.31 10.96
CA SER A 46 -2.88 5.72 10.38
C SER A 46 -3.65 4.97 11.48
N GLY A 47 -4.56 5.63 12.18
CA GLY A 47 -5.58 4.99 13.00
C GLY A 47 -6.59 4.24 12.12
N GLY A 48 -6.18 3.11 11.56
CA GLY A 48 -7.08 2.17 10.89
C GLY A 48 -7.65 1.21 11.91
N TYR A 49 -8.97 1.02 11.92
CA TYR A 49 -9.65 0.04 12.75
C TYR A 49 -9.27 -1.39 12.30
N ASP A 50 -8.97 -2.29 13.26
CA ASP A 50 -8.65 -3.69 12.99
C ASP A 50 -9.94 -4.52 13.08
N CYS A 51 -10.49 -4.91 11.93
CA CYS A 51 -11.74 -5.68 11.85
C CYS A 51 -11.60 -7.05 12.51
N ASP A 52 -10.42 -7.67 12.46
CA ASP A 52 -10.16 -8.95 13.13
C ASP A 52 -10.15 -8.80 14.65
N GLU A 53 -9.56 -7.71 15.16
CA GLU A 53 -9.56 -7.43 16.60
C GLU A 53 -10.99 -7.17 17.10
N GLU A 54 -11.76 -6.35 16.39
CA GLU A 54 -13.16 -6.05 16.73
C GLU A 54 -14.04 -7.31 16.66
N PHE A 55 -13.83 -8.17 15.67
CA PHE A 55 -14.53 -9.45 15.58
C PHE A 55 -14.23 -10.35 16.78
N LYS A 56 -12.95 -10.48 17.18
CA LYS A 56 -12.56 -11.25 18.37
C LYS A 56 -13.20 -10.70 19.63
N GLN A 57 -13.23 -9.37 19.78
CA GLN A 57 -13.89 -8.72 20.91
C GLN A 57 -15.42 -8.93 20.88
N CYS A 58 -16.04 -8.89 19.71
CA CYS A 58 -17.46 -9.20 19.53
C CYS A 58 -17.77 -10.64 19.95
N MET A 59 -17.00 -11.60 19.45
CA MET A 59 -17.15 -13.02 19.79
C MET A 59 -16.97 -13.25 21.28
N LYS A 60 -15.94 -12.65 21.89
CA LYS A 60 -15.71 -12.72 23.33
C LYS A 60 -16.91 -12.16 24.12
N ARG A 61 -17.40 -10.96 23.78
CA ARG A 61 -18.56 -10.34 24.44
C ARG A 61 -19.84 -11.14 24.24
N CYS A 62 -20.01 -11.77 23.09
CA CYS A 62 -21.17 -12.63 22.81
C CYS A 62 -21.10 -13.92 23.62
N TRP A 63 -19.94 -14.57 23.65
CA TRP A 63 -19.75 -15.81 24.38
C TRP A 63 -19.79 -15.65 25.91
N ASP A 64 -19.29 -14.51 26.40
CA ASP A 64 -19.36 -14.13 27.81
C ASP A 64 -20.81 -13.88 28.28
N LYS A 65 -21.72 -13.55 27.36
CA LYS A 65 -23.15 -13.50 27.67
C LYS A 65 -23.66 -14.93 27.78
N ARG A 66 -24.18 -15.26 28.95
CA ARG A 66 -24.85 -16.54 29.18
C ARG A 66 -26.08 -16.65 28.27
N TYR A 67 -26.29 -17.85 27.75
CA TYR A 67 -27.44 -18.29 26.95
C TYR A 67 -28.73 -17.48 27.22
N PRO A 68 -29.34 -16.86 26.19
CA PRO A 68 -30.71 -16.37 26.29
C PRO A 68 -31.63 -17.57 26.43
N TRP A 69 -32.03 -17.89 27.67
CA TRP A 69 -32.99 -18.92 28.11
C TRP A 69 -33.07 -20.24 27.28
N PRO A 70 -32.85 -21.43 27.87
CA PRO A 70 -32.71 -21.70 29.29
C PRO A 70 -31.24 -21.58 29.75
N HIS A 71 -31.02 -20.91 30.88
CA HIS A 71 -29.67 -20.50 31.34
C HIS A 71 -28.80 -21.63 31.91
N ASN A 72 -29.28 -22.87 31.87
CA ASN A 72 -28.63 -24.06 32.42
C ASN A 72 -28.00 -24.95 31.34
N GLU A 73 -28.18 -24.63 30.06
CA GLU A 73 -27.53 -25.37 28.98
C GLU A 73 -26.07 -24.92 28.82
N PRO A 74 -25.14 -25.87 28.56
CA PRO A 74 -23.78 -25.51 28.18
C PRO A 74 -23.80 -24.76 26.85
N GLN A 75 -22.87 -23.82 26.68
CA GLN A 75 -22.70 -23.14 25.40
C GLN A 75 -22.48 -24.20 24.30
N SER A 76 -23.29 -24.13 23.26
CA SER A 76 -23.42 -25.16 22.23
C SER A 76 -22.93 -24.62 20.88
N GLY A 77 -22.79 -25.52 19.91
CA GLY A 77 -22.45 -25.12 18.53
C GLY A 77 -23.47 -24.17 17.90
N TRP A 78 -24.76 -24.34 18.22
CA TRP A 78 -25.82 -23.46 17.70
C TRP A 78 -25.66 -22.02 18.22
N TYR A 79 -25.24 -21.85 19.49
CA TYR A 79 -25.02 -20.53 20.07
C TYR A 79 -23.78 -19.85 19.49
N HIS A 80 -22.73 -20.63 19.22
CA HIS A 80 -21.55 -20.15 18.50
C HIS A 80 -21.93 -19.60 17.13
N GLU A 81 -22.72 -20.35 16.36
CA GLU A 81 -23.19 -19.94 15.04
C GLU A 81 -24.01 -18.65 15.10
N ARG A 82 -24.86 -18.49 16.12
CA ARG A 82 -25.58 -17.22 16.35
C ARG A 82 -24.62 -16.06 16.61
N CYS A 83 -23.64 -16.25 17.50
CA CYS A 83 -22.64 -15.23 17.78
C CYS A 83 -21.83 -14.87 16.54
N GLU A 84 -21.40 -15.86 15.76
CA GLU A 84 -20.72 -15.65 14.49
C GLU A 84 -21.59 -14.87 13.52
N GLN A 85 -22.87 -15.22 13.34
CA GLN A 85 -23.77 -14.48 12.46
C GLN A 85 -23.89 -13.01 12.86
N ASP A 86 -24.09 -12.74 14.15
CA ASP A 86 -24.22 -11.37 14.66
C ASP A 86 -22.92 -10.57 14.50
N CYS A 87 -21.77 -11.19 14.80
CA CYS A 87 -20.45 -10.54 14.69
C CYS A 87 -19.95 -10.40 13.24
N ASN A 88 -20.26 -11.36 12.38
CA ASN A 88 -19.90 -11.33 10.96
C ASN A 88 -20.55 -10.15 10.23
N LYS A 89 -21.75 -9.74 10.65
CA LYS A 89 -22.38 -8.55 10.08
C LYS A 89 -21.50 -7.31 10.28
N ALA A 90 -21.09 -7.04 11.51
CA ALA A 90 -20.23 -5.90 11.83
C ALA A 90 -18.84 -6.02 11.18
N TYR A 91 -18.30 -7.24 11.09
CA TYR A 91 -17.04 -7.50 10.40
C TYR A 91 -17.13 -7.21 8.90
N ASN A 92 -18.19 -7.65 8.22
CA ASN A 92 -18.38 -7.38 6.80
C ASN A 92 -18.57 -5.88 6.54
N ASP A 93 -19.38 -5.20 7.35
CA ASP A 93 -19.54 -3.75 7.25
C ASP A 93 -18.17 -3.03 7.40
N CYS A 94 -17.34 -3.50 8.34
CA CYS A 94 -15.99 -3.00 8.57
C CYS A 94 -15.05 -3.23 7.37
N GLU A 95 -15.04 -4.42 6.79
CA GLU A 95 -14.22 -4.72 5.61
C GLU A 95 -14.71 -3.98 4.36
N ASP A 96 -16.02 -3.82 4.19
CA ASP A 96 -16.62 -3.04 3.11
C ASP A 96 -16.18 -1.58 3.20
N GLU A 97 -16.18 -0.98 4.39
CA GLU A 97 -15.67 0.38 4.61
C GLU A 97 -14.18 0.49 4.24
N LYS A 98 -13.34 -0.49 4.57
CA LYS A 98 -11.92 -0.51 4.16
C LYS A 98 -11.77 -0.62 2.66
N GLU A 99 -12.57 -1.47 2.02
CA GLU A 99 -12.53 -1.63 0.57
C GLU A 99 -12.95 -0.34 -0.12
N GLU A 100 -14.02 0.31 0.34
CA GLU A 100 -14.49 1.58 -0.19
C GLU A 100 -13.47 2.70 0.03
N GLU A 101 -12.83 2.77 1.20
CA GLU A 101 -11.70 3.68 1.40
C GLU A 101 -10.53 3.38 0.46
N ALA A 102 -10.17 2.11 0.27
CA ALA A 102 -9.11 1.70 -0.63
C ALA A 102 -9.45 2.01 -2.10
N LYS A 103 -10.72 1.90 -2.49
CA LYS A 103 -11.23 2.32 -3.80
C LYS A 103 -11.19 3.83 -3.97
N ARG A 104 -11.58 4.61 -2.95
CA ARG A 104 -11.46 6.08 -2.96
C ARG A 104 -10.00 6.53 -3.07
N LYS A 105 -9.08 5.76 -2.47
CA LYS A 105 -7.62 5.94 -2.59
C LYS A 105 -7.05 5.37 -3.91
N LYS A 106 -7.88 4.89 -4.85
CA LYS A 106 -7.46 4.42 -6.18
C LYS A 106 -7.99 5.33 -7.29
N LEU A 107 -7.08 5.99 -8.00
CA LEU A 107 -7.40 6.80 -9.18
C LEU A 107 -7.05 6.02 -10.45
N LYS A 108 -7.90 6.08 -11.49
CA LYS A 108 -7.67 5.36 -12.76
C LYS A 108 -7.67 6.33 -13.93
N PHE A 109 -6.64 6.26 -14.76
CA PHE A 109 -6.48 7.07 -15.96
C PHE A 109 -6.05 6.19 -17.15
N SER A 110 -6.49 6.55 -18.36
CA SER A 110 -6.07 5.87 -19.59
C SER A 110 -4.72 6.39 -20.11
N ARG A 111 -4.39 7.65 -19.84
CA ARG A 111 -3.17 8.33 -20.29
C ARG A 111 -2.43 8.99 -19.13
N MET A 112 -1.10 9.07 -19.26
CA MET A 112 -0.22 9.73 -18.28
C MET A 112 -0.50 11.23 -18.17
N ASP A 113 -0.74 11.90 -19.31
CA ASP A 113 -1.00 13.35 -19.34
C ASP A 113 -2.26 13.71 -18.55
N ASP A 114 -3.32 12.92 -18.68
CA ASP A 114 -4.59 13.12 -17.99
C ASP A 114 -4.43 12.93 -16.48
N ALA A 115 -3.67 11.91 -16.07
CA ALA A 115 -3.34 11.68 -14.67
C ALA A 115 -2.57 12.86 -14.05
N ILE A 116 -1.53 13.35 -14.75
CA ILE A 116 -0.73 14.49 -14.28
C ILE A 116 -1.57 15.76 -14.23
N ALA A 117 -2.40 16.01 -15.25
CA ALA A 117 -3.27 17.19 -15.30
C ALA A 117 -4.27 17.17 -14.13
N TRP A 118 -4.90 16.02 -13.87
CA TRP A 118 -5.85 15.85 -12.78
C TRP A 118 -5.20 16.00 -11.40
N LEU A 119 -4.05 15.35 -11.16
CA LEU A 119 -3.30 15.46 -9.90
C LEU A 119 -2.84 16.89 -9.62
N ARG A 120 -2.51 17.66 -10.68
CA ARG A 120 -2.13 19.07 -10.55
C ARG A 120 -3.30 19.98 -10.17
N SER A 121 -4.51 19.67 -10.64
CA SER A 121 -5.70 20.47 -10.31
C SER A 121 -6.34 20.06 -8.97
N HIS A 122 -6.13 18.84 -8.51
CA HIS A 122 -6.74 18.29 -7.28
C HIS A 122 -5.74 18.02 -6.16
N LYS A 123 -4.64 18.78 -6.08
CA LYS A 123 -3.54 18.55 -5.11
C LYS A 123 -4.01 18.44 -3.64
N ALA A 124 -5.05 19.17 -3.26
CA ALA A 124 -5.59 19.16 -1.89
C ALA A 124 -6.46 17.94 -1.58
N GLU A 125 -6.91 17.21 -2.61
CA GLU A 125 -7.82 16.07 -2.48
C GLU A 125 -7.07 14.73 -2.45
N VAL A 126 -5.79 14.71 -2.81
CA VAL A 126 -5.01 13.48 -2.97
C VAL A 126 -4.04 13.30 -1.83
N ALA A 127 -4.25 12.24 -1.03
CA ALA A 127 -3.36 11.89 0.06
C ALA A 127 -2.10 11.13 -0.44
N LEU A 128 -1.00 11.26 0.29
CA LEU A 128 0.18 10.40 0.08
C LEU A 128 -0.24 8.93 0.28
N GLY A 129 0.32 8.03 -0.54
CA GLY A 129 -0.06 6.62 -0.57
C GLY A 129 -1.24 6.30 -1.48
N THR A 130 -1.89 7.28 -2.11
CA THR A 130 -2.92 7.05 -3.14
C THR A 130 -2.33 6.24 -4.29
N VAL A 131 -3.06 5.18 -4.70
CA VAL A 131 -2.69 4.35 -5.83
C VAL A 131 -3.28 4.96 -7.10
N VAL A 132 -2.45 5.21 -8.10
CA VAL A 132 -2.85 5.76 -9.40
C VAL A 132 -2.56 4.72 -10.47
N ILE A 133 -3.59 4.21 -11.14
CA ILE A 133 -3.45 3.24 -12.23
C ILE A 133 -3.51 4.00 -13.55
N ILE A 134 -2.45 3.92 -14.35
CA ILE A 134 -2.32 4.60 -15.64
C ILE A 134 -2.08 3.55 -16.71
N ALA A 135 -3.00 3.41 -17.66
CA ALA A 135 -2.92 2.43 -18.76
C ALA A 135 -2.62 0.99 -18.27
N GLY A 136 -3.14 0.61 -17.10
CA GLY A 136 -2.93 -0.71 -16.50
C GLY A 136 -1.68 -0.86 -15.62
N VAL A 137 -0.83 0.17 -15.54
CA VAL A 137 0.34 0.20 -14.66
C VAL A 137 0.00 0.92 -13.36
N ALA A 138 0.31 0.32 -12.22
CA ALA A 138 0.03 0.91 -10.91
C ALA A 138 1.21 1.78 -10.42
N PHE A 139 0.88 2.97 -9.94
CA PHE A 139 1.79 3.93 -9.33
C PHE A 139 1.28 4.29 -7.93
N VAL A 140 2.18 4.71 -7.05
CA VAL A 140 1.81 5.31 -5.76
C VAL A 140 2.25 6.76 -5.73
N LEU A 141 1.37 7.64 -5.25
CA LEU A 141 1.72 9.04 -5.01
C LEU A 141 2.56 9.13 -3.72
N THR A 142 3.80 9.59 -3.86
CA THR A 142 4.75 9.75 -2.75
C THR A 142 5.47 11.09 -2.86
N THR A 143 6.20 11.48 -1.83
CA THR A 143 7.14 12.60 -1.90
C THR A 143 8.55 12.11 -2.22
N GLY A 144 9.28 12.87 -3.04
CA GLY A 144 10.71 12.70 -3.23
C GLY A 144 11.50 13.37 -2.10
N GLY A 145 12.82 13.15 -2.06
CA GLY A 145 13.71 13.74 -1.04
C GLY A 145 13.75 15.28 -1.03
N SER A 146 13.17 15.95 -2.03
CA SER A 146 13.01 17.40 -2.11
C SER A 146 11.60 17.89 -1.78
N GLY A 147 10.73 17.04 -1.21
CA GLY A 147 9.33 17.38 -0.91
C GLY A 147 8.38 17.36 -2.12
N ALA A 148 8.90 17.16 -3.33
CA ALA A 148 8.08 17.13 -4.55
C ALA A 148 7.19 15.87 -4.61
N LEU A 149 5.93 16.03 -4.99
CA LEU A 149 5.03 14.90 -5.28
C LEU A 149 5.49 14.17 -6.55
N ILE A 150 5.72 12.87 -6.43
CA ILE A 150 6.13 11.99 -7.52
C ILE A 150 5.22 10.76 -7.58
N LEU A 151 5.04 10.23 -8.79
CA LEU A 151 4.43 8.92 -9.02
C LEU A 151 5.53 7.87 -9.07
N ALA A 152 5.62 7.03 -8.03
CA ALA A 152 6.56 5.91 -8.00
C ALA A 152 5.87 4.65 -8.56
N PRO A 153 6.49 3.89 -9.47
CA PRO A 153 5.93 2.62 -9.94
C PRO A 153 5.79 1.63 -8.78
N LEU A 154 4.62 1.00 -8.65
CA LEU A 154 4.45 -0.15 -7.76
C LEU A 154 4.97 -1.39 -8.50
N ALA A 155 6.18 -1.83 -8.14
CA ALA A 155 6.65 -3.16 -8.51
C ALA A 155 5.97 -4.17 -7.57
N LEU A 156 5.15 -5.05 -8.15
CA LEU A 156 4.63 -6.27 -7.52
C LEU A 156 5.56 -7.43 -7.84
#